data_AF-A0A7R9H2J2-F1
#
_entry.id   AF-A0A7R9H2J2-F1
#
_cell.length_a   1.000
_cell.length_b   1.000
_cell.length_c   1.000
_cell.angle_alpha   90.00
_cell.angle_beta   90.00
_cell.angle_gamma   90.00
#
_symmetry.space_group_name_H-M   'P 1'
#
loop_
_entity.id
_entity.type
_entity.pdbx_description
1 polymer ?
#
loop_
_entity_poly.entity_id
_entity_poly.type
_entity_poly.pdbx_seq_one_letter_code
_entity_poly.pdbx_strand_id
1 'polypeptide(L)'
;MDFPGVKIEAVKVVGMSKASTPNTLVTYFDESHIDLGNCVEGTDKVDVDIKAVVSRLNHEPFKYVITVNSNKKVTGVVRMFLAPKYDWFGQEIPFRDARWSVIELDRFPVKLNAGDNVITRNSEDSIVTIPEPRSFPELLHEVQQALKGDEEYIVDKHYRHCGIPHRLLLPKGRTEGMAYKLLIVITDYSKDAIHPKIQPEDVEDYSSLGYCGVMEGKIPDSKPMGYPFDRPIQSMDNFFTPNFKVLDLTIKNVN
;
A
#
# COMPACT_ATOMS: atom_id res chain seq x y z
N MET A 1 19.66 7.38 9.45
CA MET A 1 18.40 7.83 8.82
C MET A 1 18.71 8.77 7.68
N ASP A 2 19.63 9.70 7.90
CA ASP A 2 20.06 10.65 6.88
C ASP A 2 20.50 9.96 5.58
N PHE A 3 20.05 10.52 4.46
CA PHE A 3 20.46 10.15 3.11
C PHE A 3 21.07 11.39 2.43
N PRO A 4 22.38 11.63 2.65
CA PRO A 4 23.01 12.88 2.25
C PRO A 4 22.85 13.18 0.75
N GLY A 5 22.39 14.40 0.46
CA GLY A 5 22.19 14.87 -0.91
C GLY A 5 20.85 14.49 -1.52
N VAL A 6 19.92 13.93 -0.74
CA VAL A 6 18.53 13.70 -1.14
C VAL A 6 17.61 14.48 -0.22
N LYS A 7 16.70 15.27 -0.79
CA LYS A 7 15.73 16.08 -0.05
C LYS A 7 14.33 15.93 -0.63
N ILE A 8 13.35 15.65 0.23
CA ILE A 8 11.94 15.67 -0.17
C ILE A 8 11.43 17.10 -0.07
N GLU A 9 11.19 17.73 -1.21
CA GLU A 9 10.72 19.11 -1.28
C GLU A 9 9.23 19.20 -0.97
N ALA A 10 8.43 18.40 -1.68
CA ALA A 10 6.97 18.44 -1.59
C ALA A 10 6.36 17.05 -1.74
N VAL A 11 5.18 16.88 -1.15
CA VAL A 11 4.35 15.68 -1.27
C VAL A 11 2.92 16.15 -1.47
N LYS A 12 2.22 15.52 -2.41
CA LYS A 12 0.79 15.70 -2.64
C LYS A 12 0.14 14.34 -2.82
N VAL A 13 -1.04 14.18 -2.25
CA VAL A 13 -1.89 13.01 -2.51
C VAL A 13 -3.14 13.45 -3.24
N VAL A 14 -3.52 12.74 -4.30
CA VAL A 14 -4.63 13.13 -5.18
C VAL A 14 -5.48 11.92 -5.49
N GLY A 15 -6.78 11.98 -5.18
CA GLY A 15 -7.76 11.01 -5.65
C GLY A 15 -7.94 11.07 -7.17
N MET A 16 -8.32 9.95 -7.78
CA MET A 16 -8.45 9.84 -9.24
C MET A 16 -9.79 10.39 -9.77
N SER A 17 -10.77 10.64 -8.90
CA SER A 17 -12.02 11.31 -9.25
C SER A 17 -11.83 12.81 -9.44
N LYS A 18 -12.61 13.40 -10.36
CA LYS A 18 -12.60 14.84 -10.63
C LYS A 18 -13.05 15.69 -9.44
N ALA A 19 -13.83 15.10 -8.53
CA ALA A 19 -14.32 15.77 -7.33
C ALA A 19 -13.30 15.75 -6.17
N SER A 20 -12.18 15.05 -6.34
CA SER A 20 -11.24 14.78 -5.25
C SER A 20 -10.43 16.02 -4.89
N THR A 21 -10.40 16.30 -3.59
CA THR A 21 -9.61 17.41 -3.05
C THR A 21 -8.21 16.92 -2.70
N PRO A 22 -7.13 17.62 -3.09
CA PRO A 22 -5.79 17.24 -2.70
C PRO A 22 -5.65 17.02 -1.19
N ASN A 23 -4.88 15.99 -0.81
CA ASN A 23 -4.63 15.58 0.57
C ASN A 23 -5.89 15.16 1.36
N THR A 24 -7.01 14.94 0.66
CA THR A 24 -8.22 14.32 1.20
C THR A 24 -8.46 13.01 0.48
N LEU A 25 -8.51 11.92 1.24
CA LEU A 25 -8.82 10.58 0.75
C LEU A 25 -10.25 10.20 1.14
N VAL A 26 -10.92 9.43 0.28
CA VAL A 26 -12.31 9.03 0.47
C VAL A 26 -12.38 7.51 0.65
N THR A 27 -13.06 7.09 1.71
CA THR A 27 -13.48 5.70 1.92
C THR A 27 -15.00 5.60 1.85
N TYR A 28 -15.50 4.42 1.52
CA TYR A 28 -16.94 4.15 1.43
C TYR A 28 -17.17 2.66 1.69
N PHE A 29 -18.43 2.27 1.82
CA PHE A 29 -18.81 0.86 1.82
C PHE A 29 -19.41 0.51 0.46
N ASP A 30 -18.98 -0.61 -0.11
CA ASP A 30 -19.63 -1.21 -1.26
C ASP A 30 -20.24 -2.57 -0.90
N GLU A 31 -21.15 -3.02 -1.75
CA GLU A 31 -21.76 -4.33 -1.64
C GLU A 31 -20.91 -5.37 -2.38
N SER A 32 -20.70 -6.52 -1.75
CA SER A 32 -19.99 -7.65 -2.33
C SER A 32 -20.80 -8.93 -2.09
N HIS A 33 -20.75 -9.83 -3.07
CA HIS A 33 -21.45 -11.11 -3.01
C HIS A 33 -20.44 -12.24 -2.79
N ILE A 34 -20.73 -13.11 -1.82
CA ILE A 34 -19.94 -14.30 -1.52
C ILE A 34 -20.75 -15.52 -1.96
N ASP A 35 -20.20 -16.31 -2.87
CA ASP A 35 -20.78 -17.58 -3.31
C ASP A 35 -20.82 -18.60 -2.15
N LEU A 36 -21.99 -19.20 -1.92
CA LEU A 36 -22.21 -20.23 -0.89
C LEU A 36 -22.48 -21.61 -1.50
N GLY A 37 -22.32 -21.79 -2.82
CA GLY A 37 -22.66 -23.04 -3.49
C GLY A 37 -21.86 -24.22 -2.94
N ASN A 38 -20.59 -24.00 -2.59
CA ASN A 38 -19.72 -25.02 -1.98
C ASN A 38 -20.02 -25.31 -0.49
N CYS A 39 -20.90 -24.53 0.14
CA CYS A 39 -21.23 -24.65 1.58
C CYS A 39 -22.55 -25.40 1.82
N VAL A 40 -23.34 -25.66 0.78
CA VAL A 40 -24.67 -26.24 0.88
C VAL A 40 -24.75 -27.51 0.04
N GLU A 41 -25.31 -28.58 0.61
CA GLU A 41 -25.62 -29.78 -0.15
C GLU A 41 -27.00 -29.61 -0.79
N GLY A 42 -27.05 -29.61 -2.13
CA GLY A 42 -28.30 -29.61 -2.87
C GLY A 42 -29.05 -30.92 -2.68
N THR A 43 -30.35 -30.87 -2.38
CA THR A 43 -31.17 -32.06 -2.17
C THR A 43 -31.69 -32.69 -3.46
N ASP A 44 -31.62 -31.99 -4.60
CA ASP A 44 -32.11 -32.46 -5.91
C ASP A 44 -31.32 -31.83 -7.08
N LYS A 45 -31.40 -32.45 -8.26
CA LYS A 45 -30.60 -32.31 -9.51
C LYS A 45 -30.46 -30.91 -10.17
N VAL A 46 -30.68 -29.81 -9.46
CA VAL A 46 -30.59 -28.45 -9.98
C VAL A 46 -29.66 -27.62 -9.09
N ASP A 47 -28.55 -27.17 -9.67
CA ASP A 47 -27.68 -26.19 -9.03
C ASP A 47 -28.43 -24.86 -8.88
N VAL A 48 -28.49 -24.34 -7.65
CA VAL A 48 -29.08 -23.05 -7.34
C VAL A 48 -27.97 -22.07 -6.98
N ASP A 49 -27.96 -20.89 -7.61
CA ASP A 49 -27.03 -19.81 -7.29
C ASP A 49 -27.41 -19.18 -5.93
N ILE A 50 -26.62 -19.45 -4.90
CA ILE A 50 -26.84 -18.98 -3.54
C ILE A 50 -25.67 -18.09 -3.13
N LYS A 51 -25.96 -16.83 -2.83
CA LYS A 51 -24.97 -15.81 -2.47
C LYS A 51 -25.33 -15.13 -1.16
N ALA A 52 -24.32 -14.86 -0.33
CA ALA A 52 -24.43 -13.92 0.79
C ALA A 52 -24.07 -12.51 0.33
N VAL A 53 -24.85 -11.53 0.78
CA VAL A 53 -24.58 -10.11 0.55
C VAL A 53 -23.85 -9.54 1.76
N VAL A 54 -22.68 -8.93 1.53
CA VAL A 54 -21.87 -8.31 2.58
C VAL A 54 -21.49 -6.89 2.21
N SER A 55 -21.51 -6.00 3.20
CA SER A 55 -21.01 -4.63 3.04
C SER A 55 -19.54 -4.57 3.46
N ARG A 56 -18.66 -4.12 2.55
CA ARG A 56 -17.21 -4.10 2.76
C ARG A 56 -16.68 -2.69 2.60
N LEU A 57 -15.76 -2.29 3.48
CA LEU A 57 -15.05 -1.02 3.36
C LEU A 57 -14.19 -1.03 2.10
N ASN A 58 -14.15 0.11 1.39
CA ASN A 58 -13.32 0.36 0.23
C ASN A 58 -12.87 1.82 0.22
N HIS A 59 -12.00 2.19 -0.72
CA HIS A 59 -11.56 3.56 -0.93
C HIS A 59 -11.51 3.93 -2.41
N GLU A 60 -11.54 5.22 -2.68
CA GLU A 60 -11.30 5.74 -4.02
C GLU A 60 -9.83 5.48 -4.42
N PRO A 61 -9.53 5.07 -5.66
CA PRO A 61 -8.16 5.02 -6.14
C PRO A 61 -7.48 6.39 -6.04
N PHE A 62 -6.22 6.43 -5.64
CA PHE A 62 -5.47 7.66 -5.48
C PHE A 62 -4.00 7.46 -5.84
N LYS A 63 -3.27 8.57 -5.98
CA LYS A 63 -1.84 8.55 -6.24
C LYS A 63 -1.06 9.52 -5.37
N TYR A 64 0.17 9.15 -5.08
CA TYR A 64 1.18 9.98 -4.45
C TYR A 64 1.99 10.69 -5.52
N VAL A 65 2.26 11.99 -5.32
CA VAL A 65 3.18 12.79 -6.12
C VAL A 65 4.23 13.36 -5.18
N ILE A 66 5.47 12.93 -5.33
CA ILE A 66 6.58 13.27 -4.44
C ILE A 66 7.64 14.01 -5.25
N THR A 67 7.91 15.27 -4.89
CA THR A 67 8.98 16.07 -5.48
C THR A 67 10.25 15.91 -4.64
N VAL A 68 11.30 15.42 -5.28
CA VAL A 68 12.58 15.12 -4.62
C VAL A 68 13.71 15.83 -5.35
N ASN A 69 14.51 16.60 -4.64
CA ASN A 69 15.76 17.12 -5.15
C ASN A 69 16.90 16.17 -4.76
N SER A 70 17.77 15.84 -5.71
CA SER A 70 19.00 15.10 -5.44
C SER A 70 20.23 15.79 -6.01
N ASN A 71 21.33 15.82 -5.27
CA ASN A 71 22.60 16.38 -5.76
C ASN A 71 23.38 15.42 -6.66
N LYS A 72 22.95 14.16 -6.79
CA LYS A 72 23.66 13.11 -7.53
C LYS A 72 22.67 12.07 -8.07
N LYS A 73 23.11 11.30 -9.06
CA LYS A 73 22.37 10.12 -9.50
C LYS A 73 22.48 9.02 -8.44
N VAL A 74 21.36 8.57 -7.89
CA VAL A 74 21.33 7.56 -6.82
C VAL A 74 20.01 6.78 -6.83
N THR A 75 20.01 5.56 -6.31
CA THR A 75 18.79 4.78 -6.06
C THR A 75 18.41 4.90 -4.58
N GLY A 76 17.16 5.25 -4.31
CA GLY A 76 16.58 5.26 -2.98
C GLY A 76 15.49 4.20 -2.80
N VAL A 77 15.03 4.01 -1.57
CA VAL A 77 13.81 3.27 -1.23
C VAL A 77 12.86 4.24 -0.57
N VAL A 78 11.71 4.49 -1.21
CA VAL A 78 10.62 5.26 -0.61
C VAL A 78 9.90 4.35 0.37
N ARG A 79 9.69 4.82 1.60
CA ARG A 79 8.92 4.13 2.65
C ARG A 79 7.81 5.05 3.13
N MET A 80 6.58 4.56 3.10
CA MET A 80 5.38 5.36 3.33
C MET A 80 4.56 4.77 4.47
N PHE A 81 4.24 5.59 5.45
CA PHE A 81 3.46 5.19 6.62
C PHE A 81 2.35 6.19 6.90
N LEU A 82 1.30 5.72 7.56
CA LEU A 82 0.17 6.54 8.00
C LEU A 82 0.01 6.44 9.51
N ALA A 83 -0.20 7.58 10.17
CA ALA A 83 -0.45 7.63 11.62
C ALA A 83 -1.64 8.55 11.93
N PRO A 84 -2.51 8.22 12.90
CA PRO A 84 -3.53 9.16 13.36
C PRO A 84 -2.87 10.42 13.93
N LYS A 85 -3.45 11.61 13.65
CA LYS A 85 -2.93 12.88 14.18
C LYS A 85 -3.36 13.12 15.63
N TYR A 86 -4.59 12.74 15.96
CA TYR A 86 -5.20 12.98 17.27
C TYR A 86 -5.60 11.66 17.94
N ASP A 87 -5.55 11.65 19.28
CA ASP A 87 -6.06 10.56 20.09
C ASP A 87 -7.59 10.63 20.27
N TRP A 88 -8.14 9.72 21.08
CA TRP A 88 -9.58 9.68 21.36
C TRP A 88 -10.12 10.93 22.08
N PHE A 89 -9.27 11.62 22.84
CA PHE A 89 -9.63 12.85 23.56
C PHE A 89 -9.43 14.11 22.71
N GLY A 90 -8.98 13.97 21.46
CA GLY A 90 -8.72 15.09 20.55
C GLY A 90 -7.37 15.77 20.77
N GLN A 91 -6.46 15.15 21.54
CA GLN A 91 -5.12 15.68 21.77
C GLN A 91 -4.18 15.22 20.64
N GLU A 92 -3.28 16.09 20.19
CA GLU A 92 -2.31 15.70 19.16
C GLU A 92 -1.36 14.65 19.72
N ILE A 93 -1.23 13.52 19.03
CA ILE A 93 -0.39 12.41 19.47
C ILE A 93 1.08 12.82 19.29
N PRO A 94 1.90 12.83 20.35
CA PRO A 94 3.31 13.09 20.22
C PRO A 94 3.96 12.07 19.30
N PHE A 95 4.84 12.53 18.41
CA PHE A 95 5.41 11.67 17.36
C PHE A 95 6.16 10.44 17.89
N ARG A 96 6.82 10.59 19.05
CA ARG A 96 7.49 9.50 19.78
C ARG A 96 6.52 8.36 20.12
N ASP A 97 5.28 8.69 20.42
CA ASP A 97 4.26 7.74 20.84
C ASP A 97 3.48 7.23 19.61
N ALA A 98 3.26 8.09 18.62
CA ALA A 98 2.66 7.75 17.33
C ALA A 98 3.41 6.65 16.57
N ARG A 99 4.71 6.45 16.84
CA ARG A 99 5.56 5.42 16.20
C ARG A 99 4.97 4.01 16.24
N TRP A 100 4.17 3.67 17.27
CA TRP A 100 3.58 2.34 17.43
C TRP A 100 2.19 2.23 16.77
N SER A 101 1.62 3.36 16.37
CA SER A 101 0.33 3.47 15.69
C SER A 101 0.49 3.67 14.19
N VAL A 102 1.71 3.62 13.66
CA VAL A 102 1.98 3.76 12.23
C VAL A 102 1.62 2.46 11.51
N ILE A 103 0.96 2.59 10.37
CA ILE A 103 0.73 1.48 9.44
C ILE A 103 1.54 1.73 8.17
N GLU A 104 2.15 0.68 7.60
CA GLU A 104 2.84 0.77 6.32
C GLU A 104 1.81 0.86 5.19
N LEU A 105 1.96 1.86 4.33
CA LEU A 105 1.13 2.04 3.13
C LEU A 105 1.82 1.54 1.87
N ASP A 106 3.14 1.75 1.76
CA ASP A 106 3.92 1.29 0.61
C ASP A 106 5.42 1.37 0.90
N ARG A 107 6.20 0.58 0.15
CA ARG A 107 7.66 0.65 0.13
C ARG A 107 8.19 0.18 -1.22
N PHE A 108 8.91 1.04 -1.94
CA PHE A 108 9.38 0.73 -3.28
C PHE A 108 10.68 1.47 -3.62
N PRO A 109 11.55 0.90 -4.47
CA PRO A 109 12.77 1.55 -4.89
C PRO A 109 12.50 2.63 -5.95
N VAL A 110 13.35 3.65 -6.00
CA VAL A 110 13.26 4.74 -6.97
C VAL A 110 14.65 5.16 -7.45
N LYS A 111 14.80 5.38 -8.75
CA LYS A 111 16.01 5.96 -9.34
C LYS A 111 15.87 7.48 -9.41
N LEU A 112 16.77 8.19 -8.73
CA LEU A 112 16.84 9.64 -8.71
C LEU A 112 17.99 10.11 -9.61
N ASN A 113 17.71 11.10 -10.46
CA ASN A 113 18.72 11.85 -11.20
C ASN A 113 19.18 13.06 -10.37
N ALA A 114 20.33 13.63 -10.73
CA ALA A 114 20.76 14.90 -10.16
C ALA A 114 19.79 16.02 -10.60
N GLY A 115 19.42 16.90 -9.68
CA GLY A 115 18.38 17.92 -9.85
C GLY A 115 17.03 17.48 -9.30
N ASP A 116 15.96 18.03 -9.87
CA ASP A 116 14.59 17.78 -9.44
C ASP A 116 14.01 16.52 -10.09
N ASN A 117 13.33 15.72 -9.27
CA ASN A 117 12.67 14.49 -9.66
C ASN A 117 11.21 14.54 -9.19
N VAL A 118 10.30 14.01 -10.01
CA VAL A 118 8.89 13.84 -9.65
C VAL A 118 8.57 12.36 -9.68
N ILE A 119 8.28 11.80 -8.52
CA ILE A 119 7.90 10.40 -8.35
C ILE A 119 6.37 10.35 -8.29
N THR A 120 5.77 9.49 -9.10
CA THR A 120 4.33 9.20 -9.05
C THR A 120 4.13 7.73 -8.73
N ARG A 121 3.25 7.42 -7.77
CA ARG A 121 2.94 6.06 -7.33
C ARG A 121 1.44 5.92 -7.10
N ASN A 122 0.78 4.93 -7.70
CA ASN A 122 -0.64 4.69 -7.48
C ASN A 122 -0.85 3.84 -6.22
N SER A 123 -2.03 3.95 -5.61
CA SER A 123 -2.41 3.12 -4.48
C SER A 123 -2.42 1.64 -4.83
N GLU A 124 -2.86 1.29 -6.04
CA GLU A 124 -2.96 -0.09 -6.55
C GLU A 124 -1.61 -0.81 -6.63
N ASP A 125 -0.53 -0.06 -6.80
CA ASP A 125 0.82 -0.60 -6.89
C ASP A 125 1.40 -0.93 -5.49
N SER A 126 0.64 -0.71 -4.41
CA SER A 126 1.12 -0.89 -3.05
C SER A 126 1.63 -2.31 -2.78
N ILE A 127 2.87 -2.40 -2.29
CA ILE A 127 3.46 -3.69 -1.93
C ILE A 127 2.95 -4.27 -0.61
N VAL A 128 2.00 -3.63 0.08
CA VAL A 128 1.38 -4.21 1.29
C VAL A 128 0.09 -4.94 0.97
N THR A 129 -0.56 -4.61 -0.14
CA THR A 129 -1.88 -5.14 -0.48
C THR A 129 -1.87 -6.21 -1.56
N ILE A 130 -2.98 -6.94 -1.64
CA ILE A 130 -3.35 -7.81 -2.77
C ILE A 130 -4.68 -7.35 -3.36
N PRO A 131 -4.91 -7.54 -4.67
CA PRO A 131 -6.21 -7.32 -5.29
C PRO A 131 -7.26 -8.30 -4.74
N GLU A 132 -8.51 -8.14 -5.16
CA GLU A 132 -9.55 -9.12 -4.80
C GLU A 132 -9.18 -10.53 -5.28
N PRO A 133 -9.43 -11.55 -4.46
CA PRO A 133 -9.20 -12.92 -4.85
C PRO A 133 -10.19 -13.31 -5.96
N ARG A 134 -9.73 -14.10 -6.94
CA ARG A 134 -10.62 -14.75 -7.91
C ARG A 134 -11.59 -15.66 -7.19
N SER A 135 -12.86 -15.60 -7.56
CA SER A 135 -13.87 -16.51 -7.05
C SER A 135 -13.68 -17.91 -7.64
N PHE A 136 -14.18 -18.93 -6.94
CA PHE A 136 -14.11 -20.30 -7.44
C PHE A 136 -14.84 -20.49 -8.78
N PRO A 137 -16.04 -19.92 -9.01
CA PRO A 137 -16.70 -19.98 -10.32
C PRO A 137 -15.89 -19.34 -11.46
N GLU A 138 -15.26 -18.19 -11.22
CA GLU A 138 -14.39 -17.53 -12.21
C GLU A 138 -13.19 -18.42 -12.57
N LEU A 139 -12.52 -18.97 -11.55
CA LEU A 139 -11.38 -19.87 -11.77
C LEU A 139 -11.78 -21.12 -12.57
N LEU A 140 -12.93 -21.72 -12.23
CA LEU A 140 -13.44 -22.89 -12.95
C LEU A 140 -13.78 -22.54 -14.40
N HIS A 141 -14.38 -21.37 -14.63
CA HIS A 141 -14.73 -20.89 -15.96
C HIS A 141 -13.49 -20.70 -16.84
N GLU A 142 -12.46 -20.01 -16.34
CA GLU A 142 -11.18 -19.81 -17.03
C GLU A 142 -10.54 -21.14 -17.45
N VAL A 143 -10.49 -22.10 -16.51
CA VAL A 143 -9.90 -23.44 -16.78
C VAL A 143 -10.73 -24.20 -17.82
N GLN A 144 -12.06 -24.14 -17.75
CA GLN A 144 -12.94 -24.82 -18.70
C GLN A 144 -12.82 -24.25 -20.11
N GLN A 145 -12.72 -22.94 -20.27
CA GLN A 145 -12.49 -22.31 -21.57
C GLN A 145 -11.15 -22.75 -22.18
N ALA A 146 -10.10 -22.80 -21.35
CA ALA A 146 -8.79 -23.25 -21.80
C ALA A 146 -8.77 -24.72 -22.23
N LEU A 147 -9.48 -25.60 -21.52
CA LEU A 147 -9.62 -27.01 -21.91
C LEU A 147 -10.39 -27.20 -23.23
N LYS A 148 -11.30 -26.28 -23.57
CA LYS A 148 -12.01 -26.29 -24.86
C LYS A 148 -11.16 -25.76 -26.01
N GLY A 149 -10.05 -25.07 -25.70
CA GLY A 149 -9.20 -24.40 -26.68
C GLY A 149 -9.71 -23.02 -27.12
N ASP A 150 -10.66 -22.44 -26.37
CA ASP A 150 -11.21 -21.12 -26.66
C ASP A 150 -10.24 -20.00 -26.21
N GLU A 151 -9.51 -20.21 -25.11
CA GLU A 151 -8.54 -19.26 -24.55
C GLU A 151 -7.27 -19.96 -24.03
N GLU A 152 -6.16 -19.22 -23.90
CA GLU A 152 -4.94 -19.74 -23.24
C GLU A 152 -4.99 -19.46 -21.73
N TYR A 153 -4.80 -20.49 -20.90
CA TYR A 153 -4.76 -20.31 -19.45
C TYR A 153 -3.38 -19.81 -18.99
N ILE A 154 -3.30 -18.52 -18.64
CA ILE A 154 -2.07 -17.90 -18.15
C ILE A 154 -2.01 -17.97 -16.63
N VAL A 155 -1.00 -18.65 -16.10
CA VAL A 155 -0.73 -18.67 -14.66
C VAL A 155 0.14 -17.48 -14.28
N ASP A 156 -0.44 -16.53 -13.56
CA ASP A 156 0.33 -15.48 -12.89
C ASP A 156 1.09 -16.07 -11.69
N LYS A 157 2.42 -16.14 -11.83
CA LYS A 157 3.34 -16.67 -10.80
C LYS A 157 3.49 -15.72 -9.60
N HIS A 158 3.08 -14.46 -9.76
CA HIS A 158 3.16 -13.41 -8.75
C HIS A 158 1.83 -13.21 -8.01
N TYR A 159 0.77 -13.89 -8.45
CA TYR A 159 -0.52 -13.90 -7.79
C TYR A 159 -0.44 -14.58 -6.43
N ARG A 160 -0.87 -13.87 -5.38
CA ARG A 160 -0.74 -14.31 -3.98
C ARG A 160 -2.05 -14.12 -3.24
N HIS A 161 -2.31 -15.05 -2.32
CA HIS A 161 -3.44 -14.97 -1.39
C HIS A 161 -3.05 -14.40 -0.02
N CYS A 162 -1.76 -14.16 0.21
CA CYS A 162 -1.28 -13.49 1.41
C CYS A 162 -1.17 -12.00 1.13
N GLY A 163 -1.84 -11.19 1.95
CA GLY A 163 -1.69 -9.75 1.98
C GLY A 163 -2.91 -9.05 2.54
N ILE A 164 -2.79 -7.75 2.78
CA ILE A 164 -3.96 -6.93 3.16
C ILE A 164 -4.84 -6.76 1.92
N PRO A 165 -6.16 -6.97 1.98
CA PRO A 165 -7.04 -6.67 0.86
C PRO A 165 -6.89 -5.21 0.43
N HIS A 166 -6.75 -4.93 -0.86
CA HIS A 166 -6.50 -3.57 -1.36
C HIS A 166 -7.50 -2.54 -0.82
N ARG A 167 -8.78 -2.92 -0.77
CA ARG A 167 -9.88 -2.14 -0.20
C ARG A 167 -9.69 -1.69 1.26
N LEU A 168 -8.78 -2.33 2.00
CA LEU A 168 -8.43 -2.02 3.40
C LEU A 168 -7.07 -1.33 3.55
N LEU A 169 -6.47 -0.81 2.47
CA LEU A 169 -5.22 -0.04 2.54
C LEU A 169 -5.36 1.18 3.46
N LEU A 170 -6.54 1.80 3.49
CA LEU A 170 -6.83 2.96 4.32
C LEU A 170 -7.73 2.61 5.52
N PRO A 171 -7.49 3.19 6.70
CA PRO A 171 -8.47 3.21 7.78
C PRO A 171 -9.77 3.87 7.33
N LYS A 172 -10.90 3.47 7.91
CA LYS A 172 -12.23 4.03 7.59
C LYS A 172 -12.27 5.57 7.63
N GLY A 173 -11.68 6.19 8.64
CA GLY A 173 -11.85 7.64 8.87
C GLY A 173 -13.26 7.98 9.41
N ARG A 174 -13.70 9.22 9.22
CA ARG A 174 -14.99 9.73 9.73
C ARG A 174 -15.69 10.58 8.68
N THR A 175 -17.01 10.78 8.82
CA THR A 175 -17.81 11.55 7.86
C THR A 175 -17.38 13.01 7.80
N GLU A 176 -17.07 13.61 8.94
CA GLU A 176 -16.51 14.97 9.04
C GLU A 176 -15.06 15.07 8.52
N GLY A 177 -14.39 13.93 8.35
CA GLY A 177 -12.97 13.83 8.05
C GLY A 177 -12.13 13.62 9.29
N MET A 178 -11.29 12.59 9.26
CA MET A 178 -10.34 12.27 10.32
C MET A 178 -8.92 12.65 9.88
N ALA A 179 -8.20 13.37 10.73
CA ALA A 179 -6.85 13.83 10.43
C ALA A 179 -5.80 12.73 10.68
N TYR A 180 -4.91 12.57 9.70
CA TYR A 180 -3.77 11.66 9.72
C TYR A 180 -2.50 12.39 9.33
N LYS A 181 -1.35 11.82 9.68
CA LYS A 181 -0.03 12.21 9.18
C LYS A 181 0.46 11.12 8.22
N LEU A 182 0.73 11.51 6.98
CA LEU A 182 1.48 10.70 6.01
C LEU A 182 2.97 10.96 6.24
N LEU A 183 3.72 9.89 6.46
CA LEU A 183 5.13 9.90 6.79
C LEU A 183 5.88 9.27 5.63
N ILE A 184 6.77 10.02 5.00
CA ILE A 184 7.56 9.54 3.87
C ILE A 184 9.03 9.72 4.21
N VAL A 185 9.79 8.64 4.06
CA VAL A 185 11.24 8.66 4.16
C VAL A 185 11.84 7.99 2.94
N ILE A 186 12.91 8.56 2.41
CA ILE A 186 13.70 7.94 1.34
C ILE A 186 15.02 7.46 1.95
N THR A 187 15.30 6.17 1.87
CA THR A 187 16.55 5.56 2.37
C THR A 187 17.46 5.15 1.21
N ASP A 188 18.74 4.92 1.50
CA ASP A 188 19.76 4.56 0.50
C ASP A 188 19.64 3.09 0.10
N TYR A 189 19.24 2.81 -1.15
CA TYR A 189 19.03 1.45 -1.65
C TYR A 189 20.29 0.58 -1.52
N SER A 190 21.49 1.15 -1.70
CA SER A 190 22.75 0.40 -1.60
C SER A 190 23.02 -0.18 -0.20
N LYS A 191 22.39 0.40 0.82
CA LYS A 191 22.47 -0.05 2.22
C LYS A 191 21.27 -0.91 2.62
N ASP A 192 20.21 -0.92 1.82
CA ASP A 192 18.95 -1.59 2.08
C ASP A 192 18.86 -2.93 1.33
N ALA A 193 19.41 -3.02 0.11
CA ALA A 193 19.33 -4.23 -0.69
C ALA A 193 20.17 -5.37 -0.07
N ILE A 194 19.53 -6.51 0.18
CA ILE A 194 20.23 -7.75 0.62
C ILE A 194 20.53 -8.67 -0.56
N HIS A 195 19.71 -8.66 -1.61
CA HIS A 195 19.68 -9.74 -2.58
C HIS A 195 20.17 -9.29 -3.97
N PRO A 196 21.33 -9.76 -4.46
CA PRO A 196 21.90 -9.31 -5.74
C PRO A 196 21.08 -9.73 -6.97
N LYS A 197 20.14 -10.68 -6.81
CA LYS A 197 19.26 -11.11 -7.90
C LYS A 197 17.93 -10.35 -8.00
N ILE A 198 17.55 -9.58 -6.97
CA ILE A 198 16.31 -8.79 -7.00
C ILE A 198 16.74 -7.36 -7.33
N GLN A 199 16.50 -6.96 -8.56
CA GLN A 199 16.71 -5.60 -9.02
C GLN A 199 15.59 -4.69 -8.50
N PRO A 200 15.81 -3.36 -8.47
CA PRO A 200 14.78 -2.40 -8.14
C PRO A 200 13.46 -2.62 -8.92
N GLU A 201 13.56 -2.95 -10.20
CA GLU A 201 12.42 -3.12 -11.09
C GLU A 201 11.57 -4.34 -10.70
N ASP A 202 12.21 -5.41 -10.23
CA ASP A 202 11.52 -6.64 -9.85
C ASP A 202 10.59 -6.44 -8.63
N VAL A 203 10.80 -5.38 -7.84
CA VAL A 203 9.95 -5.09 -6.66
C VAL A 203 8.52 -4.76 -7.06
N GLU A 204 8.31 -4.20 -8.26
CA GLU A 204 6.97 -3.88 -8.77
C GLU A 204 6.15 -5.14 -9.07
N ASP A 205 6.81 -6.25 -9.38
CA ASP A 205 6.14 -7.52 -9.69
C ASP A 205 5.77 -8.34 -8.44
N TYR A 206 6.23 -7.95 -7.24
CA TYR A 206 5.93 -8.68 -6.01
C TYR A 206 4.73 -8.11 -5.26
N SER A 207 3.58 -8.78 -5.38
CA SER A 207 2.40 -8.48 -4.56
C SER A 207 2.65 -8.82 -3.07
N SER A 208 2.17 -7.92 -2.19
CA SER A 208 2.27 -8.02 -0.73
C SER A 208 3.66 -8.34 -0.15
N LEU A 209 4.73 -7.89 -0.81
CA LEU A 209 6.10 -8.04 -0.30
C LEU A 209 6.27 -7.51 1.14
N GLY A 210 5.54 -6.43 1.49
CA GLY A 210 5.61 -5.75 2.78
C GLY A 210 5.37 -6.66 3.97
N TYR A 211 4.33 -7.49 3.90
CA TYR A 211 3.90 -8.35 5.01
C TYR A 211 4.05 -9.85 4.73
N CYS A 212 4.13 -10.26 3.46
CA CYS A 212 4.19 -11.66 3.07
C CYS A 212 5.55 -12.07 2.48
N GLY A 213 6.49 -11.14 2.36
CA GLY A 213 7.86 -11.40 1.88
C GLY A 213 7.89 -11.95 0.45
N VAL A 214 8.93 -12.70 0.11
CA VAL A 214 9.10 -13.37 -1.19
C VAL A 214 8.89 -14.88 -1.05
N MET A 215 8.49 -15.57 -2.12
CA MET A 215 8.16 -17.01 -2.06
C MET A 215 9.41 -17.82 -1.78
N GLU A 216 10.50 -17.45 -2.46
CA GLU A 216 11.81 -18.03 -2.28
C GLU A 216 12.83 -16.93 -2.01
N GLY A 217 13.73 -17.18 -1.06
CA GLY A 217 14.82 -16.27 -0.74
C GLY A 217 14.55 -15.35 0.44
N LYS A 218 15.35 -14.28 0.52
CA LYS A 218 15.28 -13.30 1.61
C LYS A 218 14.49 -12.08 1.14
N ILE A 219 13.76 -11.46 2.07
CA ILE A 219 13.13 -10.16 1.85
C ILE A 219 14.20 -9.17 1.35
N PRO A 220 13.98 -8.44 0.23
CA PRO A 220 14.95 -7.56 -0.38
C PRO A 220 15.06 -6.21 0.36
N ASP A 221 15.03 -6.25 1.69
CA ASP A 221 15.23 -5.09 2.57
C ASP A 221 15.95 -5.51 3.86
N SER A 222 17.14 -4.96 4.08
CA SER A 222 18.01 -5.23 5.23
C SER A 222 17.57 -4.50 6.49
N LYS A 223 16.65 -3.55 6.37
CA LYS A 223 16.17 -2.78 7.51
C LYS A 223 15.20 -3.63 8.36
N PRO A 224 15.16 -3.39 9.68
CA PRO A 224 14.12 -3.97 10.53
C PRO A 224 12.73 -3.65 9.97
N MET A 225 11.80 -4.59 10.11
CA MET A 225 10.39 -4.34 9.79
C MET A 225 9.88 -3.15 10.62
N GLY A 226 9.21 -2.20 9.96
CA GLY A 226 8.76 -0.96 10.58
C GLY A 226 9.83 0.15 10.66
N TYR A 227 11.04 -0.03 10.12
CA TYR A 227 12.04 1.04 10.04
C TYR A 227 11.46 2.27 9.29
N PRO A 228 11.63 3.50 9.82
CA PRO A 228 12.49 3.90 10.94
C PRO A 228 11.80 4.01 12.31
N PHE A 229 10.58 3.48 12.47
CA PHE A 229 9.74 3.62 13.66
C PHE A 229 9.86 2.44 14.66
N ASP A 230 10.65 1.43 14.31
CA ASP A 230 10.90 0.24 15.11
C ASP A 230 11.52 0.57 16.49
N ARG A 231 12.32 1.64 16.57
CA ARG A 231 13.04 2.04 17.79
C ARG A 231 12.46 3.31 18.44
N PRO A 232 12.70 3.51 19.75
CA PRO A 232 12.39 4.77 20.43
C PRO A 232 13.09 5.97 19.78
N ILE A 233 12.34 7.05 19.56
CA ILE A 233 12.86 8.30 19.01
C ILE A 233 13.44 9.13 20.16
N GLN A 234 14.77 9.24 20.20
CA GLN A 234 15.48 9.93 21.29
C GLN A 234 15.47 11.45 21.14
N SER A 235 15.61 11.96 19.91
CA SER A 235 15.58 13.39 19.59
C SER A 235 14.83 13.61 18.29
N MET A 236 13.86 14.52 18.33
CA MET A 236 13.05 14.90 17.16
C MET A 236 13.90 15.65 16.12
N ASP A 237 14.82 16.50 16.57
CA ASP A 237 15.69 17.30 15.70
C ASP A 237 16.62 16.43 14.85
N ASN A 238 17.05 15.29 15.40
CA ASN A 238 17.90 14.33 14.69
C ASN A 238 17.10 13.32 13.87
N PHE A 239 15.80 13.16 14.17
CA PHE A 239 14.93 12.24 13.47
C PHE A 239 14.50 12.82 12.12
N PHE A 240 14.10 14.09 12.09
CA PHE A 240 13.72 14.75 10.85
C PHE A 240 14.95 15.17 10.05
N THR A 241 15.22 14.40 9.00
CA THR A 241 16.31 14.62 8.05
C THR A 241 15.74 15.16 6.73
N PRO A 242 16.54 15.76 5.83
CA PRO A 242 16.04 16.31 4.57
C PRO A 242 15.30 15.28 3.69
N ASN A 243 15.66 14.01 3.80
CA ASN A 243 15.01 12.88 3.12
C ASN A 243 13.75 12.35 3.84
N PHE A 244 13.20 13.09 4.81
CA PHE A 244 11.98 12.78 5.53
C PHE A 244 10.95 13.90 5.38
N LYS A 245 9.68 13.56 5.15
CA LYS A 245 8.57 14.51 5.09
C LYS A 245 7.34 14.01 5.83
N VAL A 246 6.69 14.92 6.57
CA VAL A 246 5.35 14.73 7.11
C VAL A 246 4.38 15.56 6.28
N LEU A 247 3.27 14.96 5.87
CA LEU A 247 2.13 15.62 5.23
C LEU A 247 0.88 15.35 6.05
N ASP A 248 0.12 16.40 6.37
CA ASP A 248 -1.21 16.22 6.97
C ASP A 248 -2.21 15.77 5.88
N LEU A 249 -2.92 14.70 6.17
CA LEU A 249 -3.99 14.13 5.34
C LEU A 249 -5.32 14.13 6.10
N THR A 250 -6.42 14.17 5.34
CA THR A 250 -7.76 13.94 5.87
C THR A 250 -8.36 12.70 5.20
N ILE A 251 -8.91 11.77 5.98
CA ILE A 251 -9.66 10.63 5.45
C ILE A 251 -11.14 10.80 5.79
N LYS A 252 -11.98 10.90 4.76
CA LYS A 252 -13.43 11.04 4.87
C LYS A 252 -14.13 9.74 4.51
N ASN A 253 -15.01 9.27 5.38
CA ASN A 253 -15.90 8.15 5.06
C ASN A 253 -17.22 8.71 4.53
N VAL A 254 -17.53 8.42 3.27
CA VAL A 254 -18.82 8.73 2.67
C VAL A 254 -19.71 7.49 2.77
N ASN A 255 -20.95 7.69 3.20
CA ASN A 255 -21.99 6.67 3.19
C ASN A 255 -22.59 6.56 1.80
#